data_AF-A0A622I4F2-F1
#
_entry.id   AF-A0A622I4F2-F1
#
_cell.length_a   1.000
_cell.length_b   1.000
_cell.length_c   1.000
_cell.angle_alpha   90.00
_cell.angle_beta   90.00
_cell.angle_gamma   90.00
#
_symmetry.space_group_name_H-M   'P 1'
#
loop_
_entity.id
_entity.type
_entity.pdbx_description
1 polymer ?
#
loop_
_entity_poly.entity_id
_entity_poly.type
_entity_poly.pdbx_seq_one_letter_code
_entity_poly.pdbx_strand_id
1 'polypeptide(L)'
;MATFDFTHLNGLTQIKALFPELTEKQFRVTLSWVFGSEIIDIASEHECSIEAVKKTLQRSKLALGSERLEAVRVIFLCRIMADLWTRVR
;
A
#
# COMPACT_ATOMS: atom_id res chain seq x y z
N MET A 1 -21.38 -12.54 3.76
CA MET A 1 -20.80 -11.74 2.66
C MET A 1 -20.11 -10.55 3.29
N ALA A 2 -18.79 -10.41 3.13
CA ALA A 2 -18.11 -9.17 3.51
C ALA A 2 -18.53 -8.10 2.49
N THR A 3 -19.38 -7.17 2.90
CA THR A 3 -19.73 -5.99 2.09
C THR A 3 -18.60 -5.00 2.21
N PHE A 4 -17.76 -4.96 1.19
CA PHE A 4 -16.83 -3.86 1.02
C PHE A 4 -17.62 -2.63 0.56
N ASP A 5 -17.85 -1.68 1.47
CA ASP A 5 -18.41 -0.38 1.10
C ASP A 5 -17.32 0.48 0.47
N PHE A 6 -17.21 0.36 -0.86
CA PHE A 6 -16.32 1.14 -1.70
C PHE A 6 -16.97 2.44 -2.18
N THR A 7 -17.64 3.19 -1.30
CA THR A 7 -17.95 4.62 -1.54
C THR A 7 -16.68 5.50 -1.44
N HIS A 8 -15.69 5.11 -2.26
CA HIS A 8 -14.50 5.75 -2.81
C HIS A 8 -13.50 6.55 -1.94
N LEU A 9 -13.86 7.16 -0.82
CA LEU A 9 -12.89 7.82 0.07
C LEU A 9 -12.61 7.03 1.36
N ASN A 10 -13.64 6.43 1.96
CA ASN A 10 -13.55 5.88 3.31
C ASN A 10 -12.68 4.60 3.37
N GLY A 11 -12.78 3.73 2.35
CA GLY A 11 -12.00 2.49 2.29
C GLY A 11 -10.49 2.70 2.18
N LEU A 12 -10.03 3.66 1.37
CA LEU A 12 -8.60 3.96 1.23
C LEU A 12 -8.02 4.63 2.49
N THR A 13 -8.78 5.54 3.10
CA THR A 13 -8.39 6.18 4.38
C THR A 13 -8.30 5.14 5.51
N GLN A 14 -9.22 4.17 5.55
CA GLN A 14 -9.19 3.09 6.54
C GLN A 14 -7.99 2.15 6.33
N ILE A 15 -7.68 1.78 5.08
CA ILE A 15 -6.50 0.95 4.81
C ILE A 15 -5.21 1.71 5.16
N LYS A 16 -5.14 3.03 4.89
CA LYS A 16 -3.97 3.85 5.27
C LYS A 16 -3.68 3.82 6.77
N ALA A 17 -4.72 3.74 7.61
CA ALA A 17 -4.57 3.69 9.07
C ALA A 17 -3.82 2.43 9.55
N LEU A 18 -3.79 1.36 8.75
CA LEU A 18 -3.03 0.13 9.04
C LEU A 18 -1.51 0.29 8.84
N PHE A 19 -1.07 1.42 8.27
CA PHE A 19 0.33 1.71 7.98
C PHE A 19 0.75 3.08 8.51
N PRO A 20 0.71 3.30 9.85
CA PRO A 20 1.09 4.58 10.46
C PRO A 20 2.56 4.96 10.19
N GLU A 21 3.44 3.98 9.97
CA GLU A 21 4.86 4.19 9.66
C GLU A 21 5.12 4.77 8.26
N LEU A 22 4.11 4.77 7.38
CA LEU A 22 4.23 5.29 6.02
C LEU A 22 3.64 6.68 5.91
N THR A 23 4.36 7.58 5.23
CA THR A 23 3.77 8.83 4.71
C THR A 23 2.67 8.50 3.70
N GLU A 24 1.79 9.47 3.41
CA GLU A 24 0.73 9.28 2.42
C GLU A 24 1.28 8.92 1.03
N LYS A 25 2.36 9.59 0.60
CA LYS A 25 3.03 9.28 -0.66
C LYS A 25 3.61 7.87 -0.68
N GLN A 26 4.28 7.46 0.41
CA GLN A 26 4.80 6.09 0.52
C GLN A 26 3.68 5.07 0.44
N PHE A 27 2.59 5.29 1.17
CA PHE A 27 1.45 4.39 1.17
C PHE A 27 0.82 4.24 -0.21
N ARG A 28 0.44 5.34 -0.88
CA ARG A 28 -0.24 5.27 -2.18
C ARG A 28 0.60 4.53 -3.23
N VAL A 29 1.87 4.92 -3.38
CA VAL A 29 2.81 4.28 -4.32
C VAL A 29 2.98 2.79 -4.01
N THR A 30 3.08 2.45 -2.71
CA THR A 30 3.30 1.06 -2.30
C THR A 30 2.03 0.23 -2.48
N LEU A 31 0.85 0.79 -2.19
CA LEU A 31 -0.43 0.12 -2.36
C LEU A 31 -0.69 -0.24 -3.83
N SER A 32 -0.46 0.70 -4.76
CA SER A 32 -0.60 0.43 -6.20
C SER A 32 0.36 -0.70 -6.64
N TRP A 33 1.61 -0.67 -6.17
CA TRP A 33 2.59 -1.72 -6.48
C TRP A 33 2.26 -3.09 -5.87
N VAL A 34 1.66 -3.11 -4.66
CA VAL A 34 1.20 -4.34 -4.01
C VAL A 34 0.03 -4.96 -4.77
N PHE A 35 -0.87 -4.14 -5.31
CA PHE A 35 -1.98 -4.59 -6.16
C PHE A 35 -1.59 -4.89 -7.61
N GLY A 36 -0.30 -4.81 -7.95
CA GLY A 36 0.24 -5.30 -9.21
C GLY A 36 0.35 -4.25 -10.30
N SER A 37 0.14 -2.97 -10.02
CA SER A 37 0.46 -1.90 -10.97
C SER A 37 1.96 -1.89 -11.29
N GLU A 38 2.29 -1.68 -12.56
CA GLU A 38 3.67 -1.58 -13.02
C GLU A 38 4.30 -0.25 -12.58
N ILE A 39 5.63 -0.24 -12.39
CA ILE A 39 6.35 0.96 -11.93
C ILE A 39 6.15 2.14 -12.90
N ILE A 40 6.04 1.86 -14.21
CA ILE A 40 5.81 2.89 -15.24
C ILE A 40 4.42 3.53 -15.10
N ASP A 41 3.40 2.74 -14.80
CA ASP A 41 2.03 3.23 -14.64
C ASP A 41 1.92 4.05 -13.35
N ILE A 42 2.54 3.58 -12.26
CA ILE A 42 2.61 4.32 -10.99
C ILE A 42 3.36 5.64 -11.17
N ALA A 43 4.45 5.65 -11.94
CA ALA A 43 5.21 6.87 -12.22
C ALA A 43 4.33 7.88 -12.97
N SER A 44 3.54 7.41 -13.94
CA SER A 44 2.56 8.21 -14.68
C SER A 44 1.45 8.76 -13.76
N GLU A 45 0.79 7.90 -12.97
CA GLU A 45 -0.30 8.28 -12.05
C GLU A 45 0.14 9.33 -11.01
N HIS A 46 1.39 9.24 -10.57
CA HIS A 46 1.95 10.13 -9.55
C HIS A 46 2.77 11.30 -10.12
N GLU A 47 2.76 11.49 -11.45
CA GLU A 47 3.49 12.56 -12.16
C GLU A 47 4.96 12.64 -11.72
N CYS A 48 5.64 11.50 -11.61
CA CYS A 48 7.02 11.43 -11.13
C CYS A 48 7.86 10.44 -11.93
N SER A 49 9.19 10.42 -11.71
CA SER A 49 10.06 9.50 -12.42
C SER A 49 9.99 8.06 -11.90
N ILE A 50 10.34 7.10 -12.76
CA ILE A 50 10.49 5.68 -12.41
C ILE A 50 11.46 5.51 -11.21
N GLU A 51 12.53 6.30 -11.18
CA GLU A 51 13.51 6.30 -10.10
C GLU A 51 12.90 6.80 -8.78
N ALA A 52 12.01 7.80 -8.86
CA ALA A 52 11.30 8.30 -7.68
C ALA A 52 10.35 7.24 -7.11
N VAL A 53 9.66 6.47 -7.96
CA VAL A 53 8.85 5.33 -7.54
C VAL A 53 9.71 4.26 -6.86
N LYS A 54 10.78 3.81 -7.52
CA LYS A 54 11.72 2.81 -6.94
C LYS A 54 12.29 3.27 -5.59
N LYS A 55 12.71 4.52 -5.49
CA LYS A 55 13.23 5.10 -4.24
C LYS A 55 12.16 5.17 -3.15
N THR A 56 10.91 5.48 -3.52
CA THR A 56 9.78 5.48 -2.59
C THR A 56 9.50 4.07 -2.06
N LEU A 57 9.47 3.06 -2.95
CA LEU A 57 9.32 1.65 -2.56
C LEU A 57 10.44 1.19 -1.61
N GLN A 58 11.70 1.56 -1.87
CA GLN A 58 12.80 1.25 -0.95
C GLN A 58 12.64 1.93 0.41
N ARG A 59 12.16 3.18 0.46
CA ARG A 59 11.87 3.85 1.72
C ARG A 59 10.71 3.20 2.47
N SER A 60 9.65 2.79 1.77
CA SER A 60 8.54 2.03 2.38
C SER A 60 9.03 0.71 2.96
N LYS A 61 9.89 -0.01 2.23
CA LYS A 61 10.52 -1.25 2.70
C LYS A 61 11.25 -1.07 4.03
N LEU A 62 12.06 -0.02 4.14
CA LEU A 62 12.78 0.31 5.37
C LEU A 62 11.83 0.72 6.49
N ALA A 63 10.82 1.54 6.20
CA ALA A 63 9.82 1.97 7.19
C ALA A 63 9.04 0.79 7.78
N LEU A 64 8.76 -0.24 6.97
CA LEU A 64 8.09 -1.47 7.38
C LEU A 64 9.03 -2.47 8.07
N GLY A 65 10.30 -2.11 8.30
CA GLY A 65 11.29 -2.98 8.93
C GLY A 65 11.66 -4.21 8.11
N SER A 66 11.53 -4.14 6.78
CA SER A 66 11.77 -5.28 5.89
C SER A 66 13.11 -5.20 5.17
N GLU A 67 13.77 -6.34 5.01
CA GLU A 67 15.01 -6.46 4.24
C GLU A 67 14.74 -6.59 2.73
N ARG A 68 13.61 -7.21 2.37
CA ARG A 68 13.25 -7.60 1.00
C ARG A 68 11.99 -6.89 0.54
N LEU A 69 11.97 -6.42 -0.71
CA LEU A 69 10.82 -5.67 -1.22
C LEU A 69 9.59 -6.59 -1.38
N GLU A 70 9.82 -7.87 -1.68
CA GLU A 70 8.79 -8.91 -1.78
C GLU A 70 8.03 -9.08 -0.46
N ALA A 71 8.72 -8.97 0.67
CA ALA A 71 8.10 -9.07 1.99
C ALA A 71 7.18 -7.87 2.30
N VAL A 72 7.38 -6.71 1.66
CA VAL A 72 6.43 -5.57 1.75
C VAL A 72 5.04 -5.96 1.25
N ARG A 73 4.96 -6.75 0.15
CA ARG A 73 3.66 -7.24 -0.34
C ARG A 73 2.97 -8.11 0.69
N VAL A 74 3.71 -9.04 1.29
CA VAL A 74 3.17 -9.93 2.32
C VAL A 74 2.67 -9.14 3.52
N ILE A 75 3.45 -8.17 4.03
CA ILE A 75 3.06 -7.31 5.15
C ILE A 75 1.76 -6.57 4.84
N PHE A 76 1.66 -5.95 3.66
CA PHE A 76 0.46 -5.22 3.26
C PHE A 76 -0.78 -6.12 3.24
N LEU A 77 -0.68 -7.25 2.52
CA LEU A 77 -1.80 -8.18 2.37
C LEU A 77 -2.21 -8.78 3.72
N CYS A 78 -1.26 -9.17 4.57
CA CYS A 78 -1.55 -9.71 5.89
C CYS A 78 -2.27 -8.70 6.79
N ARG A 79 -1.85 -7.43 6.82
CA ARG A 79 -2.52 -6.39 7.62
C ARG A 79 -3.93 -6.11 7.12
N ILE A 80 -4.11 -5.99 5.81
CA ILE A 80 -5.43 -5.79 5.18
C ILE A 80 -6.35 -6.97 5.49
N MET A 81 -5.88 -8.20 5.28
CA MET A 81 -6.67 -9.41 5.54
C MET A 81 -7.02 -9.57 7.03
N ALA A 82 -6.10 -9.22 7.94
CA ALA A 82 -6.37 -9.25 9.38
C ALA A 82 -7.45 -8.23 9.77
N ASP A 83 -7.40 -7.01 9.26
CA ASP A 83 -8.42 -5.98 9.50
C ASP A 83 -9.79 -6.36 8.90
N LEU A 84 -9.80 -6.98 7.72
CA LEU A 84 -11.03 -7.49 7.13
C LEU A 84 -11.63 -8.63 7.96
N TRP A 85 -10.79 -9.53 8.49
CA TRP A 85 -11.24 -10.63 9.33
C TRP A 85 -11.88 -10.15 10.64
N THR A 86 -11.33 -9.11 11.27
CA THR A 86 -11.87 -8.57 12.52
C THR A 86 -13.20 -7.84 12.32
N ARG A 87 -13.43 -7.21 11.17
CA ARG A 87 -14.69 -6.50 10.87
C ARG A 87 -15.88 -7.41 10.53
N VAL A 88 -15.61 -8.66 10.16
CA VAL A 88 -16.64 -9.65 9.81
C VAL A 88 -17.16 -10.40 11.06
N ARG A 89 -16.49 -10.25 12.20
CA ARG A 89 -16.96 -10.73 13.51
C ARG A 89 -17.63 -9.60 14.29
#